data_AF-A0A317MK81-F1
#
_entry.id   AF-A0A317MK81-F1
#
_cell.length_a   1.000
_cell.length_b   1.000
_cell.length_c   1.000
_cell.angle_alpha   90.00
_cell.angle_beta   90.00
_cell.angle_gamma   90.00
#
_symmetry.space_group_name_H-M   'P 1'
#
loop_
_entity.id
_entity.type
_entity.pdbx_description
1 polymer ?
#
loop_
_entity_poly.entity_id
_entity_poly.type
_entity_poly.pdbx_seq_one_letter_code
_entity_poly.pdbx_strand_id
1 'polypeptide(L)' 'MERMSLEKETVHIDYTAEGVPESVKNFRPTVFRDGDNYCVILGTDKETGVFSCGGSIEEALQEWDRAYQDKKRK' A
#
# COMPACT_ATOMS: atom_id res chain seq x y z
N MET A 1 -27.14 12.45 -13.64
CA MET A 1 -26.49 11.14 -13.48
C MET A 1 -25.01 11.41 -13.29
N GLU A 2 -24.60 11.58 -12.05
CA GLU A 2 -23.21 11.84 -11.68
C GLU A 2 -22.47 10.51 -11.78
N ARG A 3 -21.64 10.36 -12.80
CA ARG A 3 -20.64 9.29 -12.83
C ARG A 3 -19.59 9.72 -11.81
N MET A 4 -19.75 9.27 -10.55
CA MET A 4 -18.66 9.31 -9.58
C MET A 4 -17.59 8.34 -10.07
N SER A 5 -16.80 8.80 -11.04
CA SER A 5 -15.52 8.20 -11.37
C SER A 5 -14.65 8.44 -10.15
N LEU A 6 -14.68 7.51 -9.19
CA LEU A 6 -13.61 7.37 -8.22
C LEU A 6 -12.40 6.85 -9.00
N GLU A 7 -11.80 7.74 -9.78
CA GLU A 7 -10.45 7.60 -10.28
C GLU A 7 -9.58 7.53 -9.02
N LYS A 8 -9.31 6.31 -8.57
CA LYS A 8 -8.40 6.07 -7.46
C LYS A 8 -7.06 6.64 -7.90
N GLU A 9 -6.70 7.78 -7.32
CA GLU A 9 -5.47 8.47 -7.67
C GLU A 9 -4.29 7.62 -7.21
N THR A 10 -3.59 7.01 -8.16
CA THR A 10 -2.36 6.28 -7.88
C THR A 10 -1.33 7.28 -7.38
N VAL A 11 -0.86 7.07 -6.16
CA VAL A 11 0.09 7.95 -5.52
C VAL A 11 1.50 7.47 -5.86
N HIS A 12 2.30 8.35 -6.45
CA HIS A 12 3.69 8.04 -6.74
C HIS A 12 4.49 8.13 -5.45
N ILE A 13 4.98 6.99 -4.96
CA ILE A 13 5.82 6.93 -3.75
C ILE A 13 7.27 6.79 -4.17
N ASP A 14 8.14 7.58 -3.53
CA ASP A 14 9.57 7.38 -3.65
C ASP A 14 10.02 6.22 -2.76
N TYR A 15 10.12 5.03 -3.37
CA TYR A 15 10.60 3.83 -2.67
C TYR A 15 12.09 3.89 -2.33
N THR A 16 12.83 4.91 -2.75
CA THR A 16 14.25 5.04 -2.45
C THR A 16 14.52 5.86 -1.19
N ALA A 17 13.52 6.63 -0.75
CA ALA A 17 13.60 7.46 0.45
C ALA A 17 14.07 6.70 1.70
N GLU A 18 14.83 7.40 2.55
CA GLU A 18 15.18 6.94 3.90
C GLU A 18 13.90 6.89 4.75
N GLY A 19 13.62 5.73 5.36
CA GLY A 19 12.39 5.49 6.15
C GLY A 19 11.39 4.53 5.50
N VAL A 20 11.53 4.20 4.21
CA VAL A 20 10.69 3.18 3.57
C VAL A 20 11.17 1.77 3.97
N PRO A 21 10.27 0.87 4.43
CA PRO A 21 10.65 -0.49 4.82
C PRO A 21 11.29 -1.28 3.67
N GLU A 22 12.27 -2.13 3.96
CA GLU A 22 12.96 -2.93 2.94
C GLU A 22 11.99 -3.80 2.12
N SER A 23 10.96 -4.38 2.74
CA SER A 23 9.92 -5.14 2.04
C SER A 23 9.20 -4.26 1.01
N VAL A 24 8.82 -3.05 1.41
CA VAL A 24 8.17 -2.08 0.51
C VAL A 24 9.11 -1.71 -0.64
N LYS A 25 10.42 -1.50 -0.38
CA LYS A 25 11.41 -1.21 -1.43
C LYS A 25 11.58 -2.35 -2.43
N ASN A 26 11.60 -3.59 -1.92
CA ASN A 26 11.77 -4.80 -2.72
C ASN A 26 10.54 -5.09 -3.60
N PHE A 27 9.35 -4.96 -3.03
CA PHE A 27 8.12 -5.35 -3.72
C PHE A 27 7.43 -4.21 -4.47
N ARG A 28 7.73 -2.95 -4.11
CA ARG A 28 7.13 -1.73 -4.69
C ARG A 28 5.60 -1.85 -4.82
N PRO A 29 4.88 -2.02 -3.70
CA PRO A 29 3.43 -2.19 -3.72
C PRO A 29 2.75 -0.98 -4.37
N THR A 30 1.61 -1.17 -5.01
CA THR A 30 0.87 -0.05 -5.58
C THR A 30 0.19 0.74 -4.47
N VAL A 31 0.41 2.06 -4.44
CA VAL A 31 -0.25 2.95 -3.50
C VAL A 31 -1.27 3.79 -4.25
N PHE A 32 -2.50 3.83 -3.74
CA PHE A 32 -3.57 4.64 -4.30
C PHE A 32 -4.35 5.31 -3.18
N ARG A 33 -4.86 6.49 -3.47
CA ARG A 33 -5.72 7.24 -2.55
C ARG A 33 -7.17 6.83 -2.74
N ASP A 34 -7.84 6.48 -1.65
CA ASP A 34 -9.25 6.12 -1.59
C ASP A 34 -9.93 7.10 -0.62
N GLY A 35 -10.49 8.18 -1.17
CA GLY A 35 -11.03 9.30 -0.38
C GLY A 35 -9.96 10.00 0.44
N ASP A 36 -10.09 9.93 1.77
CA ASP A 36 -9.15 10.51 2.74
C ASP A 36 -8.04 9.54 3.18
N ASN A 37 -8.08 8.28 2.74
CA ASN A 37 -7.11 7.27 3.14
C ASN A 37 -6.16 6.90 2.00
N TYR A 38 -4.96 6.46 2.35
CA TYR A 38 -3.96 5.89 1.45
C TYR A 38 -3.97 4.38 1.60
N CYS A 39 -4.20 3.67 0.50
CA CYS A 39 -4.20 2.23 0.46
C CYS A 39 -2.99 1.70 -0.32
N VAL A 40 -2.38 0.66 0.22
CA VAL A 40 -1.19 -0.01 -0.29
C VAL A 40 -1.55 -1.45 -0.59
N ILE A 41 -1.37 -1.88 -1.83
CA ILE A 41 -1.69 -3.23 -2.28
C ILE A 41 -0.49 -3.86 -2.98
N LEU A 42 -0.17 -5.09 -2.61
CA LEU A 42 0.77 -5.93 -3.35
C LEU A 42 0.11 -7.23 -3.76
N GLY A 43 0.13 -7.50 -5.07
CA GLY A 43 -0.40 -8.72 -5.64
C GLY A 43 -1.93 -8.72 -5.76
N THR A 44 -2.42 -9.43 -6.77
CA THR A 44 -3.85 -9.64 -7.03
C THR A 44 -4.42 -10.82 -6.26
N ASP A 45 -3.56 -11.64 -5.67
CA ASP A 45 -3.91 -12.89 -5.02
C ASP A 45 -4.32 -12.68 -3.57
N LYS A 46 -5.46 -13.26 -3.16
CA LYS A 46 -5.95 -13.13 -1.78
C LYS A 46 -5.07 -13.86 -0.75
N GLU A 47 -4.36 -14.88 -1.19
CA GLU A 47 -3.55 -15.74 -0.31
C GLU A 47 -2.17 -15.13 -0.06
N THR A 48 -1.50 -14.63 -1.11
CA THR A 48 -0.16 -14.04 -1.02
C THR A 48 -0.16 -12.52 -0.99
N GLY A 49 -1.25 -11.89 -1.43
CA GLY A 49 -1.37 -10.45 -1.48
C GLY A 49 -1.50 -9.83 -0.11
N VAL A 50 -0.89 -8.66 0.05
CA VAL A 50 -0.94 -7.88 1.28
C VAL A 50 -1.59 -6.55 0.94
N PHE A 51 -2.62 -6.22 1.71
CA PHE A 51 -3.40 -5.00 1.56
C PHE A 51 -3.42 -4.27 2.91
N SER A 52 -3.14 -2.98 2.87
CA SER A 52 -3.20 -2.11 4.04
C SER A 52 -3.72 -0.73 3.64
N CYS A 53 -4.35 -0.01 4.57
CA CYS A 53 -4.69 1.40 4.39
C CYS A 53 -4.37 2.18 5.65
N GLY A 54 -4.03 3.46 5.50
CA GLY A 54 -3.77 4.38 6.60
C GLY A 54 -4.17 5.81 6.24
N GLY A 55 -4.23 6.69 7.25
CA GLY A 55 -4.49 8.12 7.04
C GLY A 55 -3.34 8.84 6.33
N SER A 56 -2.15 8.25 6.38
CA SER A 56 -0.94 8.73 5.71
C SER A 56 -0.27 7.60 4.94
N ILE A 57 0.48 7.95 3.89
CA ILE A 57 1.29 7.02 3.10
C ILE A 57 2.23 6.23 4.02
N GLU A 58 2.95 6.91 4.91
CA GLU A 58 3.92 6.28 5.81
C GLU A 58 3.27 5.24 6.74
N GLU A 59 2.10 5.56 7.30
CA GLU A 59 1.33 4.62 8.13
C GLU A 59 0.89 3.40 7.32
N ALA A 60 0.36 3.63 6.11
CA ALA A 60 -0.09 2.56 5.25
C ALA A 60 1.07 1.64 4.83
N LEU A 61 2.25 2.19 4.56
CA LEU A 61 3.48 1.44 4.25
C LEU A 61 4.01 0.65 5.44
N GLN A 62 4.01 1.22 6.64
CA GLN A 62 4.43 0.52 7.86
C GLN A 62 3.50 -0.64 8.20
N GLU A 63 2.19 -0.41 8.15
CA GLU A 63 1.20 -1.45 8.39
C GLU A 63 1.29 -2.56 7.33
N TRP A 64 1.50 -2.18 6.07
CA TRP A 64 1.73 -3.13 4.98
C TRP A 64 2.97 -3.99 5.22
N ASP A 65 4.09 -3.39 5.63
CA ASP A 65 5.31 -4.13 5.97
C ASP A 65 5.11 -5.09 7.14
N ARG A 66 4.42 -4.65 8.21
CA ARG A 66 4.07 -5.52 9.34
C ARG A 66 3.24 -6.72 8.90
N ALA A 67 2.20 -6.50 8.10
CA ALA A 67 1.36 -7.57 7.57
C ALA A 67 2.14 -8.54 6.67
N TYR A 68 3.08 -8.02 5.87
CA TYR A 68 3.98 -8.83 5.06
C TYR A 68 4.92 -9.68 5.92
N GLN A 69 5.54 -9.08 6.94
CA GLN A 69 6.43 -9.79 7.86
C GLN A 69 5.69 -10.87 8.68
N ASP A 70 4.46 -10.60 9.10
CA ASP A 70 3.61 -11.57 9.79
C ASP A 70 3.29 -12.76 8.88
N LYS A 71 2.89 -12.52 7.62
CA LYS A 71 2.69 -13.60 6.63
C LYS A 71 3.97 -14.40 6.37
N LYS A 72 5.14 -13.76 6.31
CA LYS A 72 6.42 -14.44 6.08
C LYS A 72 6.81 -15.37 7.25
N ARG A 73 6.32 -15.10 8.46
CA ARG A 73 6.62 -15.90 9.66
C ARG A 73 5.73 -17.13 9.83
N LYS A 74 4.70 -17.29 9.00
CA LYS A 74 3.68 -18.34 9.12
C LYS A 74 3.85 -19.38 8.02
#